data_AF-A0A0A7KI52-F1
#
_entry.id   AF-A0A0A7KI52-F1
#
_cell.length_a   1.000
_cell.length_b   1.000
_cell.length_c   1.000
_cell.angle_alpha   90.00
_cell.angle_beta   90.00
_cell.angle_gamma   90.00
#
_symmetry.space_group_name_H-M   'P 1'
#
loop_
_entity.id
_entity.type
_entity.pdbx_description
1 polymer ?
#
loop_
_entity_poly.entity_id
_entity_poly.type
_entity_poly.pdbx_seq_one_letter_code
_entity_poly.pdbx_strand_id
1 'polypeptide(L)'
;MKLTAKRPVFIQDAWVLPGQPVPYNVPGFNYERAADKGQIEAEDGEDIFNPEPEAEDGAERADQGELESLRQQLAEAQRERDEIQSGLNTAQVDRDANQQRIDELVTERDALAAQLSEAQARPALPADALTRLIDIKGVGEKLAPVILDALTAAPQAG
;
A
#
# COMPACT_ATOMS: atom_id res chain seq x y z
N MET A 1 11.50 9.75 56.58
CA MET A 1 10.48 9.73 57.64
C MET A 1 10.05 8.30 57.92
N LYS A 2 10.19 7.84 59.16
CA LYS A 2 9.69 6.52 59.61
C LYS A 2 8.48 6.73 60.49
N LEU A 3 7.35 6.13 60.11
CA LEU A 3 6.09 6.27 60.80
C LEU A 3 5.72 4.98 61.53
N THR A 4 5.20 5.10 62.74
CA THR A 4 4.71 3.97 63.53
C THR A 4 3.27 4.22 63.95
N ALA A 5 2.42 3.19 63.86
CA ALA A 5 1.05 3.28 64.32
C ALA A 5 0.99 3.30 65.86
N LYS A 6 0.21 4.21 66.44
CA LYS A 6 -0.16 4.23 67.86
C LYS A 6 -1.53 3.67 68.12
N ARG A 7 -2.40 3.71 67.10
CA ARG A 7 -3.74 3.14 67.11
C ARG A 7 -3.97 2.38 65.81
N PRO A 8 -4.94 1.45 65.77
CA PRO A 8 -5.33 0.80 64.54
C PRO A 8 -5.68 1.84 63.46
N VAL A 9 -5.04 1.72 62.30
CA VAL A 9 -5.28 2.57 61.14
C VAL A 9 -5.44 1.70 59.90
N PHE A 10 -6.42 2.03 59.06
CA PHE A 10 -6.72 1.26 57.86
C PHE A 10 -6.06 1.92 56.64
N ILE A 11 -5.21 1.16 55.94
CA ILE A 11 -4.37 1.62 54.84
C ILE A 11 -4.29 0.50 53.78
N GLN A 12 -4.53 0.82 52.50
CA GLN A 12 -4.47 -0.16 51.38
C GLN A 12 -5.15 -1.49 51.69
N ASP A 13 -6.43 -1.42 52.07
CA ASP A 13 -7.27 -2.59 52.36
C ASP A 13 -6.83 -3.47 53.55
N ALA A 14 -5.89 -2.98 54.38
CA ALA A 14 -5.41 -3.68 55.57
C ALA A 14 -5.39 -2.80 56.83
N TRP A 15 -5.55 -3.43 58.00
CA TRP A 15 -5.35 -2.76 59.29
C TRP A 15 -3.89 -2.83 59.70
N VAL A 16 -3.28 -1.67 59.94
CA VAL A 16 -1.97 -1.52 60.59
C VAL A 16 -2.21 -1.36 62.08
N LEU A 17 -1.66 -2.28 62.88
CA LEU A 17 -1.86 -2.34 64.32
C LEU A 17 -0.83 -1.47 65.08
N PRO A 18 -1.12 -1.08 66.34
CA PRO A 18 -0.18 -0.32 67.16
C PRO A 18 1.21 -0.97 67.25
N GLY A 19 2.25 -0.15 67.11
CA GLY A 19 3.65 -0.58 67.09
C GLY A 19 4.16 -1.08 65.73
N GLN A 20 3.29 -1.22 64.74
CA GLN A 20 3.69 -1.60 63.39
C GLN A 20 4.13 -0.38 62.56
N PRO A 21 5.10 -0.57 61.64
CA PRO A 21 5.50 0.49 60.71
C PRO A 21 4.33 0.82 59.78
N VAL A 22 4.13 2.12 59.54
CA VAL A 22 3.13 2.65 58.63
C VAL A 22 3.79 2.90 57.27
N PRO A 23 3.27 2.32 56.17
CA PRO A 23 3.81 2.58 54.84
C PRO A 23 3.65 4.07 54.48
N TYR A 24 4.70 4.66 53.93
CA TYR A 24 4.73 6.06 53.50
C TYR A 24 4.34 6.18 52.01
N ASN A 25 3.81 7.33 51.60
CA ASN A 25 3.35 7.63 50.23
C ASN A 25 2.26 6.68 49.69
N VAL A 26 1.26 6.39 50.51
CA VAL A 26 0.07 5.63 50.09
C VAL A 26 -0.93 6.57 49.42
N PRO A 27 -1.30 6.32 48.15
CA PRO A 27 -2.30 7.12 47.45
C PRO A 27 -3.63 7.19 48.20
N GLY A 28 -4.17 8.40 48.35
CA GLY A 28 -5.46 8.65 49.00
C GLY A 28 -5.47 8.51 50.53
N PHE A 29 -4.34 8.15 51.16
CA PHE A 29 -4.23 8.16 52.62
C PHE A 29 -3.76 9.52 53.13
N ASN A 30 -4.45 10.06 54.14
CA ASN A 30 -4.14 11.36 54.72
C ASN A 30 -3.37 11.18 56.05
N TYR A 31 -2.05 11.28 55.96
CA TYR A 31 -1.07 11.18 57.04
C TYR A 31 -1.21 12.28 58.08
N GLU A 32 -1.40 13.55 57.68
CA GLU A 32 -1.61 14.68 58.61
C GLU A 32 -2.82 14.43 59.49
N ARG A 33 -3.95 14.05 58.87
CA ARG A 33 -5.19 13.77 59.61
C ARG A 33 -5.06 12.55 60.53
N ALA A 34 -4.27 11.56 60.14
CA ALA A 34 -4.00 10.40 60.99
C ALA A 34 -3.10 10.76 62.17
N ALA A 35 -2.12 11.65 61.97
CA ALA A 35 -1.25 12.19 63.00
C ALA A 35 -2.02 13.06 64.01
N ASP A 36 -2.88 13.97 63.53
CA ASP A 36 -3.75 14.81 64.36
C ASP A 36 -4.68 14.00 65.26
N LYS A 37 -5.11 12.82 64.77
CA LYS A 37 -5.93 11.87 65.54
C LYS A 37 -5.12 10.99 66.50
N GLY A 38 -3.80 11.18 66.55
CA GLY A 38 -2.87 10.36 67.32
C GLY A 38 -2.85 8.90 66.87
N GLN A 39 -3.15 8.62 65.60
CA GLN A 39 -3.14 7.25 65.06
C GLN A 39 -1.73 6.83 64.62
N ILE A 40 -0.92 7.78 64.20
CA ILE A 40 0.46 7.58 63.75
C ILE A 40 1.38 8.60 64.38
N GLU A 41 2.66 8.26 64.55
CA GLU A 41 3.70 9.13 65.07
C GLU A 41 5.00 8.90 64.28
N ALA A 42 5.80 9.95 64.10
CA ALA A 42 7.13 9.87 63.51
C ALA A 42 8.11 9.38 64.58
N GLU A 43 8.97 8.43 64.21
CA GLU A 43 9.90 7.78 65.13
C GLU A 43 10.98 8.75 65.67
N ASP A 44 11.29 9.77 64.89
CA ASP A 44 12.24 10.86 65.13
C ASP A 44 11.59 12.14 65.70
N GLY A 45 10.27 12.13 65.90
CA GLY A 45 9.52 13.31 66.36
C GLY A 45 9.40 14.42 65.31
N GLU A 46 9.65 14.11 64.03
CA GLU A 46 9.40 15.05 62.93
C GLU A 46 7.90 15.31 62.74
N ASP A 47 7.58 16.52 62.26
CA ASP A 47 6.21 16.87 61.87
C ASP A 47 5.76 15.99 60.70
N ILE A 48 4.55 15.43 60.81
CA ILE A 48 3.99 14.51 59.82
C ILE A 48 3.21 15.31 58.78
N PHE A 49 3.71 15.33 57.54
CA PHE A 49 3.01 15.93 56.40
C PHE A 49 2.47 14.86 55.46
N ASN A 50 1.45 15.23 54.68
CA ASN A 50 1.06 14.42 53.54
C ASN A 50 2.18 14.51 52.50
N PRO A 51 2.70 13.37 52.00
CA PRO A 51 3.64 13.42 50.90
C PRO A 51 2.95 14.13 49.73
N GLU A 52 3.66 15.07 49.10
CA GLU A 52 3.23 15.58 47.79
C GLU A 52 3.06 14.36 46.88
N PRO A 53 1.97 14.27 46.10
CA PRO A 53 1.80 13.18 45.17
C PRO A 53 3.02 13.14 44.27
N GLU A 54 3.85 12.09 44.40
CA GLU A 54 4.95 11.87 43.47
C GLU A 54 4.33 11.84 42.08
N ALA A 55 4.90 12.63 41.17
CA ALA A 55 4.32 12.92 39.86
C ALA A 55 4.35 11.69 38.91
N GLU A 56 3.58 10.65 39.21
CA GLU A 56 3.27 9.54 38.29
C GLU A 56 2.61 10.08 36.99
N ASP A 57 1.96 11.23 37.12
CA ASP A 57 1.33 12.05 36.12
C ASP A 57 2.27 12.54 34.98
N GLY A 58 3.60 12.49 35.17
CA GLY A 58 4.58 12.89 34.15
C GLY A 58 4.97 11.74 33.22
N ALA A 59 5.17 10.54 33.78
CA ALA A 59 5.53 9.35 33.03
C ALA A 59 4.32 8.83 32.22
N GLU A 60 3.13 8.78 32.82
CA GLU A 60 1.92 8.37 32.11
C GLU A 60 1.56 9.30 30.96
N ARG A 61 1.80 10.62 31.10
CA ARG A 61 1.60 11.58 30.00
C ARG A 61 2.60 11.41 28.87
N ALA A 62 3.86 11.09 29.19
CA ALA A 62 4.88 10.80 28.18
C ALA A 62 4.51 9.54 27.38
N ASP A 63 4.11 8.48 28.07
CA ASP A 63 3.69 7.21 27.46
C ASP A 63 2.44 7.38 26.58
N GLN A 64 1.48 8.20 27.01
CA GLN A 64 0.30 8.53 26.20
C GLN A 64 0.66 9.31 24.93
N GLY A 65 1.59 10.27 25.02
CA GLY A 65 2.07 11.03 23.87
C GLY A 65 2.79 10.14 22.84
N GLU A 66 3.59 9.19 23.32
CA GLU A 66 4.26 8.21 22.46
C GLU A 66 3.25 7.28 21.78
N LEU A 67 2.25 6.78 22.51
CA LEU A 67 1.17 5.95 21.95
C LEU A 67 0.36 6.69 20.88
N GLU A 68 0.06 7.98 21.09
CA GLU A 68 -0.67 8.78 20.12
C GLU A 68 0.17 9.05 18.86
N SER A 69 1.46 9.34 19.03
CA SER A 69 2.39 9.47 17.90
C SER A 69 2.50 8.18 17.08
N LEU A 70 2.66 7.03 17.75
CA LEU A 70 2.71 5.73 17.09
C LEU A 70 1.40 5.40 16.34
N ARG A 71 0.25 5.77 16.91
CA ARG A 71 -1.04 5.61 16.22
C ARG A 71 -1.15 6.46 14.97
N GLN A 72 -0.67 7.70 15.01
CA GLN A 72 -0.66 8.58 13.83
C GLN A 72 0.28 8.03 12.75
N GLN A 73 1.48 7.59 13.12
CA GLN A 73 2.43 6.97 12.18
C GLN A 73 1.85 5.71 11.54
N LEU A 74 1.17 4.85 12.31
CA LEU A 74 0.51 3.67 11.78
C LEU A 74 -0.60 4.03 10.79
N ALA A 75 -1.42 5.04 11.11
CA ALA A 75 -2.51 5.48 10.24
C ALA A 75 -1.98 6.04 8.91
N GLU A 76 -0.87 6.78 8.95
CA GLU A 76 -0.24 7.31 7.74
C GLU A 76 0.36 6.18 6.89
N ALA A 77 1.12 5.27 7.52
CA ALA A 77 1.66 4.11 6.82
C ALA A 77 0.57 3.22 6.18
N GLN A 78 -0.61 3.13 6.81
CA GLN A 78 -1.75 2.42 6.25
C GLN A 78 -2.29 3.11 5.00
N ARG A 79 -2.42 4.44 5.02
CA ARG A 79 -2.83 5.25 3.86
C ARG A 79 -1.86 5.12 2.70
N GLU A 80 -0.57 5.31 2.96
CA GLU A 80 0.48 5.17 1.93
C GLU A 80 0.44 3.76 1.30
N ARG A 81 0.26 2.72 2.12
CA ARG A 81 0.13 1.34 1.63
C ARG A 81 -1.10 1.15 0.76
N ASP A 82 -2.25 1.72 1.14
CA ASP A 82 -3.47 1.64 0.34
C ASP A 82 -3.33 2.40 -1.00
N GLU A 83 -2.68 3.57 -1.00
CA GLU A 83 -2.40 4.34 -2.21
C GLU A 83 -1.47 3.58 -3.16
N ILE A 84 -0.38 3.01 -2.64
CA ILE A 84 0.55 2.18 -3.41
C ILE A 84 -0.18 0.96 -3.99
N GLN A 85 -1.03 0.29 -3.20
CA GLN A 85 -1.78 -0.86 -3.68
C GLN A 85 -2.76 -0.49 -4.81
N SER A 86 -3.42 0.66 -4.70
CA SER A 86 -4.28 1.20 -5.75
C SER A 86 -3.48 1.46 -7.03
N GLY A 87 -2.35 2.16 -6.91
CA GLY A 87 -1.46 2.44 -8.04
C GLY A 87 -0.92 1.17 -8.72
N LEU A 88 -0.59 0.14 -7.92
CA LEU A 88 -0.15 -1.15 -8.44
C LEU A 88 -1.26 -1.84 -9.25
N ASN A 89 -2.50 -1.83 -8.76
CA ASN A 89 -3.63 -2.42 -9.47
C ASN A 89 -3.89 -1.71 -10.81
N THR A 90 -3.83 -0.37 -10.83
CA THR A 90 -3.95 0.39 -12.08
C THR A 90 -2.84 0.05 -13.07
N ALA A 91 -1.58 0.00 -12.61
CA ALA A 91 -0.45 -0.34 -13.46
C ALA A 91 -0.55 -1.76 -14.03
N GLN A 92 -1.12 -2.71 -13.28
CA GLN A 92 -1.39 -4.06 -13.78
C GLN A 92 -2.44 -4.07 -14.90
N VAL A 93 -3.56 -3.36 -14.72
CA VAL A 93 -4.60 -3.24 -15.75
C VAL A 93 -4.03 -2.61 -17.03
N ASP A 94 -3.26 -1.54 -16.90
CA ASP A 94 -2.64 -0.87 -18.04
C ASP A 94 -1.62 -1.76 -18.77
N ARG A 95 -0.85 -2.55 -18.01
CA ARG A 95 0.08 -3.53 -18.57
C ARG A 95 -0.66 -4.58 -19.40
N ASP A 96 -1.73 -5.14 -18.86
CA ASP A 96 -2.49 -6.20 -19.53
C ASP A 96 -3.17 -5.67 -20.81
N ALA A 97 -3.72 -4.45 -20.76
CA ALA A 97 -4.28 -3.79 -21.94
C ALA A 97 -3.21 -3.51 -23.02
N ASN A 98 -2.02 -3.07 -22.62
CA ASN A 98 -0.91 -2.88 -23.55
C ASN A 98 -0.42 -4.20 -24.16
N GLN A 99 -0.41 -5.29 -23.38
CA GLN A 99 -0.04 -6.61 -23.90
C GLN A 99 -1.02 -7.07 -24.97
N GLN A 100 -2.32 -6.91 -24.76
CA GLN A 100 -3.34 -7.23 -25.77
C GLN A 100 -3.12 -6.45 -27.07
N ARG A 101 -2.84 -5.15 -26.97
CA ARG A 101 -2.54 -4.32 -28.15
C ARG A 101 -1.29 -4.76 -28.89
N ILE A 102 -0.26 -5.19 -28.16
CA ILE A 102 0.96 -5.75 -28.77
C ILE A 102 0.63 -7.03 -29.54
N ASP A 103 -0.16 -7.93 -28.95
CA ASP A 103 -0.54 -9.19 -29.59
C ASP A 103 -1.36 -8.97 -30.88
N GLU A 104 -2.27 -7.97 -30.85
CA GLU A 104 -3.02 -7.52 -32.03
C GLU A 104 -2.10 -7.00 -33.14
N LEU A 105 -1.17 -6.09 -32.80
CA LEU A 105 -0.22 -5.53 -33.76
C LEU A 105 0.75 -6.58 -34.33
N VAL A 106 1.15 -7.57 -33.53
CA VAL A 106 1.96 -8.70 -33.99
C VAL A 106 1.19 -9.51 -35.03
N THR A 107 -0.09 -9.79 -34.76
CA THR A 107 -0.97 -10.52 -35.69
C THR A 107 -1.15 -9.76 -37.00
N GLU A 108 -1.41 -8.45 -36.94
CA GLU A 108 -1.55 -7.59 -38.12
C GLU A 108 -0.26 -7.55 -38.93
N ARG A 109 0.89 -7.36 -38.27
CA ARG A 109 2.21 -7.39 -38.91
C ARG A 109 2.42 -8.69 -39.66
N ASP A 110 2.10 -9.83 -39.05
CA ASP A 110 2.32 -11.14 -39.67
C ASP A 110 1.41 -11.36 -40.88
N ALA A 111 0.17 -10.92 -40.81
CA ALA A 111 -0.74 -10.92 -41.95
C ALA A 111 -0.20 -10.06 -43.11
N LEU A 112 0.26 -8.84 -42.82
CA LEU A 112 0.84 -7.94 -43.83
C LEU A 112 2.14 -8.50 -44.41
N ALA A 113 2.99 -9.12 -43.60
CA ALA A 113 4.22 -9.76 -44.06
C ALA A 113 3.91 -10.93 -45.01
N ALA A 114 2.88 -11.73 -44.71
CA ALA A 114 2.43 -12.80 -45.59
C ALA A 114 1.89 -12.25 -46.93
N GLN A 115 1.06 -11.20 -46.89
CA GLN A 115 0.55 -10.54 -48.09
C GLN A 115 1.68 -9.95 -48.95
N LEU A 116 2.67 -9.33 -48.33
CA LEU A 116 3.84 -8.80 -49.02
C LEU A 116 4.64 -9.92 -49.69
N SER A 117 4.87 -11.03 -48.98
CA SER A 117 5.57 -12.19 -49.52
C SER A 117 4.81 -12.80 -50.71
N GLU A 118 3.48 -12.87 -50.63
CA GLU A 118 2.64 -13.34 -51.74
C GLU A 118 2.74 -12.42 -52.95
N ALA A 119 2.66 -11.10 -52.74
CA ALA A 119 2.81 -10.11 -53.80
C ALA A 119 4.18 -10.19 -54.48
N GLN A 120 5.25 -10.42 -53.71
CA GLN A 120 6.61 -10.58 -54.24
C GLN A 120 6.83 -11.90 -54.96
N ALA A 121 6.14 -12.97 -54.55
CA ALA A 121 6.23 -14.29 -55.20
C ALA A 121 5.48 -14.35 -56.54
N ARG A 122 4.66 -13.34 -56.87
CA ARG A 122 3.95 -13.30 -58.15
C ARG A 122 4.96 -13.23 -59.32
N PRO A 123 4.88 -14.16 -60.29
CA PRO A 123 5.79 -14.14 -61.42
C PRO A 123 5.57 -12.87 -62.26
N ALA A 124 6.66 -12.15 -62.55
CA ALA A 124 6.61 -11.05 -63.50
C ALA A 124 6.17 -11.58 -64.87
N LEU A 125 5.23 -10.89 -65.50
CA LEU A 125 4.83 -11.21 -66.88
C LEU A 125 6.05 -11.06 -67.81
N PRO A 126 6.32 -12.04 -68.68
CA PRO A 126 7.45 -11.97 -69.59
C PRO A 126 7.24 -10.80 -70.58
N ALA A 127 8.34 -10.19 -71.03
CA ALA A 127 8.30 -8.99 -71.88
C ALA A 127 7.55 -9.19 -73.21
N ASP A 128 7.40 -10.45 -73.67
CA ASP A 128 6.68 -10.85 -74.87
C ASP A 128 5.23 -11.31 -74.60
N ALA A 129 4.68 -11.09 -73.40
CA ALA A 129 3.34 -11.56 -73.02
C ALA A 129 2.22 -11.08 -73.96
N LEU A 130 2.32 -9.84 -74.45
CA LEU A 130 1.35 -9.26 -75.39
C LEU A 130 1.40 -9.98 -76.75
N THR A 131 2.61 -10.24 -77.27
CA THR A 131 2.83 -11.01 -78.49
C THR A 131 2.32 -12.45 -78.34
N ARG A 132 2.57 -13.10 -77.20
CA ARG A 132 2.07 -14.46 -76.93
C ARG A 132 0.54 -14.53 -76.85
N LEU A 133 -0.11 -13.51 -76.30
CA LEU A 133 -1.59 -13.42 -76.25
C LEU A 133 -2.18 -13.38 -77.67
N ILE A 134 -1.56 -12.61 -78.56
CA ILE A 134 -2.00 -12.46 -79.94
C ILE A 134 -1.69 -13.75 -80.74
N ASP A 135 -0.45 -14.22 -80.69
CA ASP A 135 0.04 -15.25 -81.61
C ASP A 135 -0.28 -16.69 -81.18
N ILE A 136 -0.27 -16.96 -79.87
CA ILE A 136 -0.42 -18.34 -79.34
C ILE A 136 -1.84 -18.59 -78.86
N LYS A 137 -2.50 -17.57 -78.28
CA LYS A 137 -3.84 -17.69 -77.69
C LYS A 137 -4.97 -17.20 -78.59
N GLY A 138 -4.64 -16.61 -79.76
CA GLY A 138 -5.64 -16.10 -80.71
C GLY A 138 -6.47 -14.93 -80.17
N VAL A 139 -5.96 -14.21 -79.16
CA VAL A 139 -6.60 -13.00 -78.65
C VAL A 139 -6.38 -11.89 -79.67
N GLY A 140 -7.45 -11.35 -80.24
CA GLY A 140 -7.33 -10.25 -81.22
C GLY A 140 -6.55 -9.05 -80.65
N GLU A 141 -5.83 -8.34 -81.52
CA GLU A 141 -4.93 -7.22 -81.15
C GLU A 141 -5.57 -6.15 -80.24
N LYS A 142 -6.89 -6.00 -80.30
CA LYS A 142 -7.64 -5.04 -79.47
C LYS A 142 -7.90 -5.53 -78.04
N LEU A 143 -7.97 -6.84 -77.81
CA LEU A 143 -8.27 -7.44 -76.50
C LEU A 143 -7.02 -7.83 -75.73
N ALA A 144 -5.92 -8.13 -76.42
CA ALA A 144 -4.64 -8.48 -75.81
C ALA A 144 -4.13 -7.45 -74.78
N PRO A 145 -4.12 -6.12 -75.06
CA PRO A 145 -3.70 -5.12 -74.06
C PRO A 145 -4.64 -5.04 -72.85
N VAL A 146 -5.95 -5.19 -73.05
CA VAL A 146 -6.94 -5.15 -71.96
C VAL A 146 -6.77 -6.33 -71.00
N ILE A 147 -6.52 -7.53 -71.54
CA ILE A 147 -6.25 -8.72 -70.74
C ILE A 147 -4.92 -8.60 -70.01
N LEU A 148 -3.89 -8.03 -70.64
CA LEU A 148 -2.59 -7.81 -70.00
C LEU A 148 -2.69 -6.80 -68.85
N ASP A 149 -3.43 -5.72 -69.02
CA ASP A 149 -3.71 -4.74 -67.96
C ASP A 149 -4.49 -5.37 -66.80
N ALA A 150 -5.45 -6.24 -67.09
CA ALA A 150 -6.21 -6.96 -66.06
C ALA A 150 -5.34 -7.97 -65.29
N LEU A 151 -4.33 -8.56 -65.92
CA LEU A 151 -3.39 -9.50 -65.30
C LEU A 151 -2.28 -8.81 -64.49
N THR A 152 -1.93 -7.56 -64.82
CA THR A 152 -0.96 -6.74 -64.08
C THR A 152 -1.58 -5.96 -62.93
N ALA A 153 -2.90 -5.69 -62.97
CA ALA A 153 -3.60 -5.03 -61.88
C ALA A 153 -3.55 -5.88 -60.59
N ALA A 154 -3.09 -5.28 -59.50
CA ALA A 154 -3.17 -5.89 -58.17
C ALA A 154 -4.64 -6.20 -57.83
N PRO A 155 -4.94 -7.30 -57.11
CA PRO A 155 -6.30 -7.56 -56.66
C PRO A 155 -6.74 -6.37 -55.81
N GLN A 156 -7.88 -5.79 -56.17
CA GLN A 156 -8.56 -4.81 -55.33
C GLN A 156 -8.83 -5.52 -53.99
N ALA A 157 -8.20 -5.06 -52.91
CA ALA A 157 -8.49 -5.54 -51.57
C ALA A 157 -9.98 -5.26 -51.30
N GLY A 158 -10.77 -6.33 -51.22
CA GLY A 158 -12.17 -6.31 -50.81
C GLY A 158 -12.32 -6.72 -49.36
#